data_AF-A0A6L9ZFK7-F1
#
_entry.id   AF-A0A6L9ZFK7-F1
#
_cell.length_a   1.000
_cell.length_b   1.000
_cell.length_c   1.000
_cell.angle_alpha   90.00
_cell.angle_beta   90.00
_cell.angle_gamma   90.00
#
_symmetry.space_group_name_H-M   'P 1'
#
loop_
_entity.id
_entity.type
_entity.pdbx_description
1 polymer ?
#
loop_
_entity_poly.entity_id
_entity_poly.type
_entity_poly.pdbx_seq_one_letter_code
_entity_poly.pdbx_strand_id
1 'polypeptide(L)'
;MTLIQPSLSSYTVYRSNSRTVGRKYQSVVIMLLISLLLLGGIGSRLAYLQLVQGERNRQLAENNRIRLIPKPPIRGNIFDRKGRELASYRLSHSVFVWPMVLRQEQWPQTRKRLSQILKIPDAEIQKRLEQAGYNSP
;
A
#
# COMPACT_ATOMS: atom_id res chain seq x y z
N MET A 1 -35.14 85.97 27.25
CA MET A 1 -34.74 86.24 25.86
C MET A 1 -33.27 85.86 25.75
N THR A 2 -32.94 84.93 24.84
CA THR A 2 -31.61 84.65 24.26
C THR A 2 -30.47 84.14 25.18
N LEU A 3 -29.59 83.18 24.85
CA LEU A 3 -29.36 82.26 23.72
C LEU A 3 -28.30 81.21 24.18
N ILE A 4 -28.45 79.97 23.71
CA ILE A 4 -27.42 79.10 23.06
C ILE A 4 -26.21 78.51 23.86
N GLN A 5 -26.14 77.17 23.77
CA GLN A 5 -25.08 76.16 23.99
C GLN A 5 -23.72 76.44 23.27
N PRO A 6 -22.57 75.73 23.53
CA PRO A 6 -22.49 74.26 23.48
C PRO A 6 -21.49 73.53 24.40
N SER A 7 -21.69 72.22 24.39
CA SER A 7 -20.93 71.12 24.97
C SER A 7 -19.50 70.99 24.44
N LEU A 8 -18.55 70.74 25.34
CA LEU A 8 -17.26 70.11 25.03
C LEU A 8 -17.04 68.94 26.00
N SER A 9 -17.66 67.79 25.68
CA SER A 9 -17.31 66.53 26.33
C SER A 9 -15.95 66.08 25.80
N SER A 10 -14.93 66.19 26.66
CA SER A 10 -13.57 65.75 26.36
C SER A 10 -13.52 64.23 26.46
N TYR A 11 -13.67 63.54 25.33
CA TYR A 11 -13.37 62.12 25.25
C TYR A 11 -11.86 61.93 25.38
N THR A 12 -11.39 61.64 26.60
CA THR A 12 -10.05 61.12 26.82
C THR A 12 -9.94 59.74 26.18
N VAL A 13 -9.29 59.69 25.01
CA VAL A 13 -8.86 58.44 24.38
C VAL A 13 -7.84 57.78 25.30
N TYR A 14 -8.24 56.74 26.04
CA TYR A 14 -7.31 55.89 26.78
C TYR A 14 -6.52 55.04 25.76
N ARG A 15 -5.42 55.61 25.26
CA ARG A 15 -4.49 54.89 24.39
C ARG A 15 -3.63 53.98 25.25
N SER A 16 -4.15 52.79 25.56
CA SER A 16 -3.36 51.71 26.15
C SER A 16 -2.32 51.25 25.13
N ASN A 17 -1.14 51.85 25.23
CA ASN A 17 0.06 51.42 24.52
C ASN A 17 0.48 50.05 25.08
N SER A 18 0.14 48.96 24.40
CA SER A 18 0.68 47.63 24.67
C SER A 18 2.15 47.58 24.22
N ARG A 19 3.01 48.27 24.97
CA ARG A 19 4.46 48.21 24.81
C ARG A 19 4.94 46.88 25.37
N THR A 20 4.92 45.84 24.54
CA THR A 20 5.62 44.59 24.84
C THR A 20 7.11 44.76 24.48
N VAL A 21 7.85 45.48 25.32
CA VAL A 21 9.32 45.54 25.23
C VAL A 21 9.92 44.39 26.05
N GLY A 22 10.70 43.52 25.42
CA GLY A 22 11.39 42.37 26.08
C GLY A 22 11.07 40.98 25.52
N ARG A 23 10.13 40.84 24.57
CA ARG A 23 9.61 39.54 24.09
C ARG A 23 10.26 39.02 22.78
N LYS A 24 11.40 39.57 22.35
CA LYS A 24 11.99 39.29 21.03
C LYS A 24 12.37 37.81 20.81
N TYR A 25 12.83 37.12 21.87
CA TYR A 25 13.26 35.72 21.78
C TYR A 25 12.20 34.70 22.20
N GLN A 26 11.07 35.13 22.79
CA GLN A 26 10.07 34.18 23.28
C GLN A 26 9.40 33.41 22.13
N SER A 27 9.15 34.06 21.00
CA SER A 27 8.61 33.38 19.81
C SER A 27 9.58 32.34 19.26
N VAL A 28 10.90 32.63 19.29
CA VAL A 28 11.95 31.70 18.84
C VAL A 28 12.05 30.50 19.78
N VAL A 29 11.99 30.72 21.10
CA VAL A 29 12.01 29.64 22.10
C VAL A 29 10.79 28.74 21.97
N ILE A 30 9.60 29.32 21.79
CA ILE A 30 8.35 28.54 21.58
C ILE A 30 8.45 27.73 20.28
N MET A 31 8.93 28.34 19.20
CA MET A 31 9.13 27.64 17.94
C MET A 31 10.09 26.46 18.09
N LEU A 32 11.23 26.66 18.76
CA LEU A 32 12.21 25.59 19.01
C LEU A 32 11.62 24.45 19.84
N LEU A 33 10.85 24.77 20.88
CA LEU A 33 10.19 23.76 21.70
C LEU A 33 9.18 22.93 20.89
N ILE A 34 8.38 23.58 20.04
CA ILE A 34 7.43 22.90 19.15
C ILE A 34 8.20 22.02 18.16
N SER A 35 9.24 22.55 17.52
CA SER A 35 10.08 21.79 16.58
C SER A 35 10.72 20.57 17.25
N LEU A 36 11.24 20.72 18.47
CA LEU A 36 11.85 19.64 19.22
C LEU A 36 10.82 18.58 19.62
N LEU A 37 9.60 19.00 20.00
CA LEU A 37 8.50 18.08 20.30
C LEU A 37 8.10 17.26 19.06
N LEU A 38 7.97 17.92 17.91
CA LEU A 38 7.62 17.24 16.65
C LEU A 38 8.72 16.27 16.21
N LEU A 39 9.99 16.70 16.23
CA LEU A 39 11.13 15.84 15.90
C LEU A 39 11.28 14.69 16.89
N GLY A 40 11.07 14.95 18.19
CA GLY A 40 11.05 13.91 19.22
C GLY A 40 9.92 12.90 19.01
N GLY A 41 8.73 13.36 18.61
CA GLY A 41 7.61 12.50 18.25
C GLY A 41 7.92 11.58 17.08
N ILE A 42 8.46 12.12 15.98
CA ILE A 42 8.86 11.33 14.81
C ILE A 42 10.03 10.40 15.16
N GLY A 43 11.03 10.90 15.90
CA GLY A 43 12.20 10.15 16.33
C GLY A 43 11.85 8.99 17.25
N SER A 44 10.95 9.19 18.20
CA SER A 44 10.45 8.12 19.07
C SER A 44 9.70 7.04 18.29
N ARG A 45 8.87 7.44 17.31
CA ARG A 45 8.20 6.48 16.42
C ARG A 45 9.20 5.70 15.58
N LEU A 46 10.22 6.36 15.04
CA LEU A 46 11.30 5.70 14.31
C LEU A 46 12.05 4.72 15.21
N ALA A 47 12.43 5.13 16.42
CA ALA A 47 13.09 4.26 17.39
C ALA A 47 12.23 3.04 17.73
N TYR A 48 10.93 3.20 17.90
CA TYR A 48 10.01 2.08 18.10
C TYR A 48 10.02 1.10 16.92
N LEU A 49 9.94 1.61 15.68
CA LEU A 49 9.96 0.77 14.48
C LEU A 49 11.30 0.04 14.29
N GLN A 50 12.41 0.65 14.69
CA GLN A 50 13.75 0.12 14.50
C GLN A 50 14.24 -0.76 15.66
N LEU A 51 13.89 -0.44 16.90
CA LEU A 51 14.37 -1.19 18.08
C LEU A 51 13.36 -2.24 18.52
N VAL A 52 12.07 -1.88 18.61
CA VAL A 52 11.03 -2.81 19.09
C VAL A 52 10.54 -3.69 17.93
N GLN A 53 10.21 -3.09 16.79
CA GLN A 53 9.74 -3.84 15.62
C GLN A 53 10.85 -4.19 14.63
N GLY A 54 12.10 -3.82 14.91
CA GLY A 54 13.21 -3.97 13.97
C GLY A 54 13.46 -5.40 13.55
N GLU A 55 13.49 -6.33 14.50
CA GLU A 55 13.72 -7.75 14.21
C GLU A 55 12.62 -8.32 13.30
N ARG A 56 11.35 -8.05 13.62
CA ARG A 56 10.20 -8.46 12.81
C ARG A 56 10.27 -7.85 11.41
N ASN A 57 10.53 -6.55 11.31
CA ASN A 57 10.60 -5.85 10.02
C ASN A 57 11.78 -6.36 9.18
N ARG A 58 12.90 -6.71 9.81
CA ARG A 58 14.03 -7.36 9.14
C ARG A 58 13.65 -8.74 8.61
N GLN A 59 12.99 -9.59 9.41
CA GLN A 59 12.52 -10.89 8.95
C GLN A 59 11.56 -10.79 7.77
N LEU A 60 10.61 -9.84 7.81
CA LEU A 60 9.70 -9.58 6.68
C LEU A 60 10.46 -9.14 5.42
N ALA A 61 11.50 -8.31 5.56
CA ALA A 61 12.34 -7.90 4.45
C ALA A 61 13.16 -9.07 3.88
N GLU A 62 13.72 -9.93 4.73
CA GLU A 62 14.47 -11.12 4.30
C GLU A 62 13.57 -12.10 3.51
N ASN A 63 12.35 -12.34 3.99
CA ASN A 63 11.37 -13.19 3.31
C ASN A 63 10.98 -12.62 1.94
N ASN A 64 10.96 -11.29 1.80
CA ASN A 64 10.71 -10.63 0.52
C ASN A 64 11.95 -10.60 -0.39
N ARG A 65 13.16 -10.73 0.15
CA ARG A 65 14.42 -10.61 -0.62
C ARG A 65 14.74 -11.86 -1.45
N ILE A 66 14.45 -13.05 -0.92
CA ILE A 66 14.88 -14.31 -1.55
C ILE A 66 13.67 -15.22 -1.73
N ARG A 67 13.31 -15.47 -2.99
CA ARG A 67 12.34 -16.51 -3.35
C ARG A 67 13.10 -17.71 -3.91
N LEU A 68 13.19 -18.79 -3.13
CA LEU A 68 13.71 -20.06 -3.61
C LEU A 68 12.70 -20.65 -4.60
N ILE A 69 13.03 -20.64 -5.89
CA ILE A 69 12.26 -21.33 -6.93
C ILE A 69 12.98 -22.64 -7.22
N PRO A 70 12.48 -23.78 -6.72
CA PRO A 70 13.08 -25.06 -7.02
C PRO A 70 12.98 -25.31 -8.53
N LYS A 71 14.12 -25.46 -9.18
CA LYS A 71 14.20 -25.86 -10.58
C LYS A 71 14.42 -27.37 -10.63
N PRO A 72 13.38 -28.18 -10.88
CA PRO A 72 13.55 -29.62 -10.94
C PRO A 72 14.54 -29.97 -12.07
N PRO A 73 15.40 -30.98 -11.88
CA PRO A 73 16.30 -31.42 -12.94
C PRO A 73 15.49 -32.04 -14.09
N ILE A 74 15.99 -31.89 -15.32
CA ILE A 74 15.40 -32.51 -16.49
C ILE A 74 15.70 -34.02 -16.42
N ARG A 75 14.67 -34.87 -16.52
CA ARG A 75 14.86 -36.32 -16.61
C ARG A 75 15.46 -36.67 -17.97
N GLY A 76 16.48 -37.51 -17.98
CA GLY A 76 17.10 -38.01 -19.21
C GLY A 76 16.16 -38.90 -20.02
N ASN A 77 16.41 -39.00 -21.32
CA ASN A 77 15.62 -39.83 -22.21
C ASN A 77 16.01 -41.31 -22.05
N ILE A 78 15.04 -42.20 -22.16
CA ILE A 78 15.24 -43.65 -22.07
C ILE A 78 15.27 -44.21 -23.49
N PHE A 79 16.34 -44.94 -23.82
CA PHE A 79 16.53 -45.57 -25.13
C PHE A 79 16.51 -47.10 -25.02
N ASP A 80 16.00 -47.76 -26.05
CA ASP A 80 16.15 -49.19 -26.28
C ASP A 80 17.60 -49.52 -26.71
N ARG A 81 17.98 -50.81 -26.71
CA ARG A 81 19.31 -51.31 -27.15
C ARG A 81 19.71 -50.89 -28.57
N LYS A 82 18.71 -50.57 -29.41
CA LYS A 82 18.88 -50.10 -30.79
C LYS A 82 18.91 -48.57 -30.92
N GLY A 83 18.97 -47.83 -29.80
CA GLY A 83 18.99 -46.36 -29.78
C GLY A 83 17.64 -45.69 -30.04
N ARG A 84 16.53 -46.43 -30.01
CA ARG A 84 15.17 -45.88 -30.19
C ARG A 84 14.66 -45.30 -28.88
N GLU A 85 14.11 -44.09 -28.91
CA GLU A 85 13.55 -43.44 -27.73
C GLU A 85 12.25 -44.14 -27.27
N LEU A 86 12.23 -44.60 -26.02
CA LEU A 86 11.07 -45.22 -25.37
C LEU A 86 10.31 -44.23 -24.49
N ALA A 87 11.02 -43.32 -23.84
CA ALA A 87 10.43 -42.28 -23.02
C ALA A 87 11.28 -41.01 -23.04
N SER A 88 10.61 -39.88 -23.20
CA SER A 88 11.22 -38.55 -23.19
C SER A 88 10.35 -37.54 -22.46
N TYR A 89 10.96 -36.44 -22.06
CA TYR A 89 10.21 -35.32 -21.50
C TYR A 89 9.65 -34.46 -22.64
N ARG A 90 8.44 -33.92 -22.44
CA ARG A 90 7.85 -32.92 -23.33
C ARG A 90 7.34 -31.75 -22.49
N LEU A 91 7.42 -30.54 -23.05
CA LEU A 91 6.82 -29.37 -22.42
C LEU A 91 5.30 -29.52 -22.42
N SER A 92 4.69 -29.43 -21.24
CA SER A 92 3.25 -29.34 -21.08
C SER A 92 2.87 -27.89 -20.81
N HIS A 93 1.97 -27.33 -21.62
CA HIS A 93 1.43 -26.00 -21.42
C HIS A 93 0.17 -26.09 -20.57
N SER A 94 0.08 -25.25 -19.54
CA SER A 94 -1.10 -25.13 -18.68
C SER A 94 -1.57 -23.69 -18.67
N VAL A 95 -2.89 -23.51 -18.65
CA VAL A 95 -3.53 -22.18 -18.61
C VAL A 95 -4.07 -21.96 -17.21
N PHE A 96 -3.69 -20.84 -16.61
CA PHE A 96 -4.16 -20.41 -15.30
C PHE A 96 -4.93 -19.11 -15.44
N VAL A 97 -5.92 -18.93 -14.59
CA VAL A 97 -6.81 -17.77 -14.60
C VAL A 97 -6.97 -17.31 -13.16
N TRP A 98 -6.75 -16.02 -12.91
CA TRP A 98 -6.92 -15.42 -11.58
C TRP A 98 -8.27 -14.72 -11.45
N PRO A 99 -9.21 -15.28 -10.67
CA PRO A 99 -10.53 -14.69 -10.48
C PRO A 99 -10.50 -13.28 -9.89
N MET A 100 -9.58 -13.01 -8.95
CA MET A 100 -9.50 -11.72 -8.25
C MET A 100 -9.18 -10.53 -9.15
N VAL A 101 -8.59 -10.76 -10.33
CA VAL A 101 -8.19 -9.67 -11.25
C VAL A 101 -9.38 -9.17 -12.07
N LEU A 102 -10.40 -10.00 -12.26
CA LEU A 102 -11.57 -9.69 -13.09
C LEU A 102 -12.74 -9.24 -12.21
N ARG A 103 -13.45 -8.21 -12.67
CA ARG A 103 -14.73 -7.84 -12.05
C ARG A 103 -15.76 -8.93 -12.32
N GLN A 104 -16.63 -9.21 -11.34
CA GLN A 104 -17.64 -10.27 -11.46
C GLN A 104 -18.55 -10.11 -12.69
N GLU A 105 -18.85 -8.87 -13.08
CA GLU A 105 -19.64 -8.55 -14.27
C GLU A 105 -19.01 -8.99 -15.59
N GLN A 106 -17.67 -9.11 -15.64
CA GLN A 106 -16.92 -9.48 -16.84
C GLN A 106 -16.80 -11.00 -17.01
N TRP A 107 -17.16 -11.77 -15.97
CA TRP A 107 -16.97 -13.21 -15.98
C TRP A 107 -17.79 -13.95 -17.05
N PRO A 108 -19.08 -13.65 -17.26
CA PRO A 108 -19.87 -14.32 -18.27
C PRO A 108 -19.26 -14.23 -19.67
N GLN A 109 -18.72 -13.06 -20.05
CA GLN A 109 -18.07 -12.88 -21.35
C GLN A 109 -16.72 -13.60 -21.41
N THR A 110 -15.92 -13.54 -20.35
CA THR A 110 -14.60 -14.18 -20.32
C THR A 110 -14.70 -15.70 -20.34
N ARG A 111 -15.64 -16.32 -19.59
CA ARG A 111 -15.84 -17.78 -19.59
C ARG A 111 -16.28 -18.29 -20.97
N LYS A 112 -17.18 -17.57 -21.65
CA LYS A 112 -17.59 -17.90 -23.02
C LYS A 112 -16.41 -17.86 -24.01
N ARG A 113 -15.54 -16.86 -23.89
CA ARG A 113 -14.32 -16.76 -24.71
C ARG A 113 -13.32 -17.88 -24.40
N LEU A 114 -13.10 -18.19 -23.13
CA LEU A 114 -12.23 -19.28 -22.70
C LEU A 114 -12.75 -20.63 -23.18
N SER A 115 -14.07 -20.84 -23.12
CA SER A 115 -14.73 -22.05 -23.61
C SER A 115 -14.44 -22.31 -25.09
N GLN A 116 -14.50 -21.27 -25.93
CA GLN A 116 -14.20 -21.36 -27.36
C GLN A 116 -12.72 -21.68 -27.64
N ILE A 117 -11.81 -21.06 -26.89
CA ILE A 117 -10.36 -21.24 -27.10
C ILE A 117 -9.88 -22.60 -26.58
N LEU A 118 -10.30 -22.97 -25.37
CA LEU A 118 -9.87 -24.19 -24.69
C LEU A 118 -10.66 -25.42 -25.13
N LYS A 119 -11.78 -25.23 -25.85
CA LYS A 119 -12.72 -26.28 -26.25
C LYS A 119 -13.27 -27.06 -25.05
N ILE A 120 -13.51 -26.35 -23.95
CA ILE A 120 -14.10 -26.89 -22.71
C ILE A 120 -15.48 -26.26 -22.52
N PRO A 121 -16.51 -27.00 -22.07
CA PRO A 121 -17.84 -26.44 -21.81
C PRO A 121 -17.80 -25.29 -20.79
N ASP A 122 -18.59 -24.24 -21.03
CA ASP A 122 -18.72 -23.10 -20.11
C ASP A 122 -19.12 -23.52 -18.69
N ALA A 123 -20.02 -24.51 -18.58
CA ALA A 123 -20.48 -25.06 -17.30
C ALA A 123 -19.34 -25.67 -16.48
N GLU A 124 -18.35 -26.28 -17.13
CA GLU A 124 -17.19 -26.84 -16.44
C GLU A 124 -16.24 -25.75 -15.94
N ILE A 125 -16.07 -24.68 -16.73
CA ILE A 125 -15.29 -23.50 -16.31
C ILE A 125 -15.94 -22.83 -15.11
N GLN A 126 -17.28 -22.69 -15.11
CA GLN A 126 -18.03 -22.15 -13.98
C GLN A 126 -17.86 -22.99 -12.73
N LYS A 127 -17.98 -24.32 -12.84
CA LYS A 127 -17.78 -25.25 -11.73
C LYS A 127 -16.39 -25.11 -11.11
N ARG A 128 -15.34 -25.01 -11.95
CA ARG A 128 -13.96 -24.81 -11.47
C ARG A 128 -13.77 -23.45 -10.78
N LEU A 129 -14.43 -22.41 -11.29
CA LEU A 129 -14.41 -21.08 -10.69
C LEU A 129 -15.11 -21.06 -9.32
N GLU A 130 -16.26 -21.71 -9.19
CA GLU A 130 -16.99 -21.82 -7.92
C GLU A 130 -16.22 -22.62 -6.88
N GLN A 131 -15.53 -23.69 -7.29
CA GLN A 131 -14.66 -24.48 -6.41
C GLN A 131 -13.46 -23.68 -5.88
N ALA A 132 -12.85 -22.85 -6.73
CA ALA A 132 -11.73 -22.00 -6.31
C ALA A 132 -12.19 -20.79 -5.48
N GLY A 133 -13.36 -20.24 -5.80
CA GLY A 133 -13.88 -19.01 -5.23
C GLY A 133 -13.34 -17.76 -5.92
N TYR A 134 -14.19 -16.73 -5.99
CA TYR A 134 -13.89 -15.47 -6.71
C TYR A 134 -12.72 -14.67 -6.14
N ASN A 135 -12.32 -14.96 -4.90
CA ASN A 135 -11.22 -14.29 -4.21
C ASN A 135 -9.94 -15.16 -4.15
N SER A 136 -9.91 -16.29 -4.87
CA SER A 136 -8.70 -17.10 -4.93
C SER A 136 -7.57 -16.34 -5.63
N PRO A 137 -6.36 -16.32 -5.04
CA PRO A 137 -5.15 -15.92 -5.71
C PRO A 137 -4.63 -17.09 -6.56
#